data_AF-A0A3N6ZUH3-F1
#
_entry.id   AF-A0A3N6ZUH3-F1
#
_cell.length_a   1.000
_cell.length_b   1.000
_cell.length_c   1.000
_cell.angle_alpha   90.00
_cell.angle_beta   90.00
_cell.angle_gamma   90.00
#
_symmetry.space_group_name_H-M   'P 1'
#
loop_
_entity.id
_entity.type
_entity.pdbx_description
1 polymer ?
#
loop_
_entity_poly.entity_id
_entity_poly.type
_entity_poly.pdbx_seq_one_letter_code
_entity_poly.pdbx_strand_id
1 'polypeptide(L)'
;MAMFKSYFNKERSMKKSLSLTTVLTGLLLCPNLLFAASTTSVTSGAEEGAFAALANPVAIIMLTILIVLLFVIIFLGRIVATSLEYYKSKKQAANSKNKGSKIVSVLLPLLLLTGYHTSAQEATTEAAPAAEAITLIGGMNPTLFYFLFGVFLLEALIIIILISTIRFLVGLEKKKAAKKSKSIHWFEKLNATKSLDPASEAEANWGHSYDGIEELDNPTPPWWMAGFALSVVIGIIYFYRFDIAKTAPDQFQEYAIEVQNGEAAKLAYLASAANKVDENTVTSLTDAADIEAGKTIFVQVCAACHSADGGGTVGPNLTDDYWLHGGGIKNIFRTITVGVPEKGMKSWKDDYTPRQIQQIASFIETLHGTKPATAKAPQGELYKAENKMPAEDSTKTVTGATAAHTQS
;
A
#
# COMPACT_ATOMS: atom_id res chain seq x y z
N MET A 1 -10.50 58.55 -50.93
CA MET A 1 -9.85 57.34 -50.34
C MET A 1 -8.92 57.65 -49.15
N ALA A 2 -9.10 58.77 -48.42
CA ALA A 2 -8.26 59.15 -47.27
C ALA A 2 -9.03 59.35 -45.94
N MET A 3 -10.36 59.24 -45.92
CA MET A 3 -11.20 59.47 -44.72
C MET A 3 -11.63 58.17 -43.99
N PHE A 4 -11.40 56.98 -44.55
CA PHE A 4 -11.81 55.71 -43.92
C PHE A 4 -10.70 55.08 -43.04
N LYS A 5 -9.47 55.62 -43.08
CA LYS A 5 -8.30 55.08 -42.36
C LYS A 5 -8.14 55.62 -40.92
N SER A 6 -8.92 56.64 -40.55
CA SER A 6 -8.83 57.31 -39.23
C SER A 6 -9.72 56.66 -38.16
N TYR A 7 -10.80 55.98 -38.55
CA TYR A 7 -11.75 55.42 -37.58
C TYR A 7 -11.30 54.09 -36.96
N PHE A 8 -10.49 53.28 -37.68
CA PHE A 8 -10.01 51.98 -37.17
C PHE A 8 -8.73 52.05 -36.32
N ASN A 9 -8.09 53.22 -36.18
CA ASN A 9 -6.82 53.34 -35.45
C ASN A 9 -6.98 53.93 -34.03
N LYS A 10 -8.22 54.19 -33.58
CA LYS A 10 -8.50 54.81 -32.26
C LYS A 10 -9.02 53.85 -31.18
N GLU A 11 -9.33 52.60 -31.52
CA GLU A 11 -9.70 51.58 -30.51
C GLU A 11 -8.54 50.73 -30.01
N ARG A 12 -7.35 50.80 -30.64
CA ARG A 12 -6.20 49.96 -30.26
C ARG A 12 -5.32 50.54 -29.16
N SER A 13 -5.65 51.74 -28.66
CA SER A 13 -4.82 52.48 -27.71
C SER A 13 -5.66 53.04 -26.57
N MET A 14 -6.32 52.20 -25.78
CA MET A 14 -6.60 52.48 -24.36
C MET A 14 -7.23 51.26 -23.68
N LYS A 15 -6.43 50.63 -22.80
CA LYS A 15 -6.73 49.74 -21.65
C LYS A 15 -5.55 48.76 -21.53
N LYS A 16 -4.35 49.26 -21.22
CA LYS A 16 -3.78 49.35 -19.86
C LYS A 16 -4.03 48.08 -19.02
N SER A 17 -2.99 47.25 -19.00
CA SER A 17 -2.51 46.46 -17.85
C SER A 17 -3.58 45.84 -16.95
N LEU A 18 -4.05 44.64 -17.31
CA LEU A 18 -4.42 43.67 -16.30
C LEU A 18 -3.11 42.99 -15.86
N SER A 19 -2.55 43.41 -14.72
CA SER A 19 -1.36 42.77 -14.19
C SER A 19 -1.71 41.37 -13.72
N LEU A 20 -0.83 40.42 -14.04
CA LEU A 20 -0.89 39.00 -13.67
C LEU A 20 -1.03 38.78 -12.14
N THR A 21 -0.81 39.81 -11.34
CA THR A 21 -1.05 39.84 -9.89
C THR A 21 -2.55 39.82 -9.51
N THR A 22 -3.46 40.27 -10.36
CA THR A 22 -4.90 40.32 -10.06
C THR A 22 -5.61 38.99 -10.34
N VAL A 23 -5.04 38.14 -11.21
CA VAL A 23 -5.55 36.77 -11.44
C VAL A 23 -5.04 35.81 -10.35
N LEU A 24 -3.88 36.09 -9.75
CA LEU A 24 -3.30 35.27 -8.68
C LEU A 24 -3.86 35.61 -7.28
N THR A 25 -4.42 36.81 -7.08
CA THR A 25 -5.11 37.19 -5.83
C THR A 25 -6.60 36.83 -5.81
N GLY A 26 -7.21 36.56 -6.96
CA GLY A 26 -8.61 36.09 -7.05
C GLY A 26 -8.80 34.60 -6.77
N LEU A 27 -7.74 33.79 -6.83
CA LEU A 27 -7.81 32.33 -6.60
C LEU A 27 -7.46 31.91 -5.16
N LEU A 28 -6.97 32.86 -4.34
CA LEU A 28 -6.57 32.63 -2.94
C LEU A 28 -7.57 33.16 -1.90
N LEU A 29 -8.77 33.59 -2.33
CA LEU A 29 -9.83 34.12 -1.45
C LEU A 29 -11.21 33.53 -1.75
N CYS A 30 -11.29 32.22 -2.01
CA CYS A 30 -12.54 31.47 -1.87
C CYS A 30 -12.48 30.64 -0.58
N PRO A 31 -13.08 31.11 0.54
CA PRO A 31 -13.43 30.23 1.63
C PRO A 31 -14.74 29.51 1.26
N ASN A 32 -14.74 28.19 1.46
CA ASN A 32 -15.92 27.32 1.49
C ASN A 32 -16.72 27.19 0.18
N LEU A 33 -16.62 26.02 -0.46
CA LEU A 33 -17.79 25.17 -0.70
C LEU A 33 -17.29 23.77 -1.09
N LEU A 34 -17.95 22.75 -0.53
CA LEU A 34 -17.84 21.31 -0.83
C LEU A 34 -16.65 20.56 -0.21
N PHE A 35 -16.72 20.36 1.11
CA PHE A 35 -16.47 19.04 1.68
C PHE A 35 -17.39 18.86 2.90
N ALA A 36 -18.55 18.27 2.68
CA ALA A 36 -19.31 17.60 3.73
C ALA A 36 -18.85 16.15 3.72
N ALA A 37 -17.89 15.81 4.57
CA ALA A 37 -17.65 14.43 4.98
C ALA A 37 -17.32 14.48 6.47
N SER A 38 -18.27 13.98 7.25
CA SER A 38 -18.22 13.76 8.68
C SER A 38 -16.93 13.02 9.07
N THR A 39 -16.10 13.67 9.88
CA THR A 39 -14.98 13.03 10.58
C THR A 39 -15.52 12.41 11.86
N THR A 40 -15.77 11.11 11.85
CA THR A 40 -15.95 10.33 13.06
C THR A 40 -14.59 10.07 13.71
N SER A 41 -14.54 10.24 15.02
CA SER A 41 -13.43 9.86 15.88
C SER A 41 -13.24 8.34 15.87
N VAL A 42 -12.02 7.89 15.60
CA VAL A 42 -11.61 6.50 15.80
C VAL A 42 -11.37 6.30 17.29
N THR A 43 -12.09 5.35 17.90
CA THR A 43 -11.61 4.65 19.09
C THR A 43 -11.60 3.15 18.85
N SER A 44 -10.54 2.54 19.35
CA SER A 44 -10.21 1.11 19.44
C SER A 44 -9.69 0.41 18.17
N GLY A 45 -8.40 0.05 18.22
CA GLY A 45 -7.78 -0.93 17.32
C GLY A 45 -6.36 -0.59 16.92
N ALA A 46 -5.43 -0.62 17.87
CA ALA A 46 -3.99 -0.41 17.74
C ALA A 46 -3.59 0.89 17.03
N GLU A 47 -3.00 1.83 17.76
CA GLU A 47 -2.21 2.89 17.13
C GLU A 47 -1.06 2.24 16.34
N GLU A 48 -1.29 1.91 15.07
CA GLU A 48 -0.23 2.10 14.09
C GLU A 48 0.08 3.58 14.13
N GLY A 49 1.07 3.94 14.96
CA GLY A 49 1.54 5.31 15.04
C GLY A 49 1.75 5.83 13.62
N ALA A 50 1.53 7.13 13.39
CA ALA A 50 1.61 7.73 12.05
C ALA A 50 2.87 7.33 11.25
N PHE A 51 3.95 6.92 11.94
CA PHE A 51 5.18 6.36 11.38
C PHE A 51 5.09 4.91 10.88
N ALA A 52 4.25 4.04 11.44
CA ALA A 52 4.04 2.66 10.99
C ALA A 52 3.37 2.61 9.61
N ALA A 53 2.40 3.49 9.35
CA ALA A 53 1.79 3.64 8.03
C ALA A 53 2.79 4.13 6.96
N LEU A 54 3.87 4.82 7.36
CA LEU A 54 4.98 5.23 6.49
C LEU A 54 6.00 4.10 6.26
N ALA A 55 5.92 2.99 7.00
CA ALA A 55 6.78 1.82 6.80
C ALA A 55 6.30 0.93 5.65
N ASN A 56 5.11 1.19 5.08
CA ASN A 56 4.63 0.49 3.89
C ASN A 56 5.58 0.74 2.71
N PRO A 57 5.98 -0.30 1.94
CA PRO A 57 6.92 -0.15 0.82
C PRO A 57 6.45 0.86 -0.25
N VAL A 58 5.14 0.97 -0.47
CA VAL A 58 4.55 1.96 -1.39
C VAL A 58 4.66 3.38 -0.82
N ALA A 59 4.46 3.57 0.49
CA ALA A 59 4.68 4.86 1.15
C ALA A 59 6.15 5.28 1.06
N ILE A 60 7.08 4.34 1.28
CA ILE A 60 8.52 4.60 1.19
C ILE A 60 8.90 5.02 -0.23
N ILE A 61 8.43 4.31 -1.27
CA ILE A 61 8.70 4.68 -2.66
C ILE A 61 8.14 6.06 -2.97
N MET A 62 6.88 6.34 -2.62
CA MET A 62 6.27 7.67 -2.81
C MET A 62 7.08 8.77 -2.11
N LEU A 63 7.48 8.54 -0.86
CA LEU A 63 8.23 9.51 -0.06
C LEU A 63 9.65 9.74 -0.60
N THR A 64 10.34 8.70 -1.09
CA THR A 64 11.63 8.87 -1.76
C THR A 64 11.51 9.70 -3.04
N ILE A 65 10.46 9.49 -3.84
CA ILE A 65 10.19 10.30 -5.04
C ILE A 65 9.94 11.76 -4.65
N LEU A 66 9.11 12.02 -3.63
CA LEU A 66 8.84 13.37 -3.12
C LEU A 66 10.13 14.08 -2.68
N ILE A 67 11.00 13.40 -1.94
CA ILE A 67 12.30 13.97 -1.52
C ILE A 67 13.15 14.32 -2.74
N VAL A 68 13.23 13.44 -3.74
CA VAL A 68 13.99 13.71 -4.98
C VAL A 68 13.40 14.90 -5.75
N LEU A 69 12.07 14.98 -5.87
CA LEU A 69 11.40 16.11 -6.53
C LEU A 69 11.63 17.42 -5.77
N LEU A 70 11.59 17.41 -4.44
CA LEU A 70 11.94 18.55 -3.60
C LEU A 70 13.38 19.03 -3.87
N PHE A 71 14.36 18.11 -3.97
CA PHE A 71 15.73 18.47 -4.34
C PHE A 71 15.81 19.09 -5.74
N VAL A 72 15.06 18.57 -6.71
CA VAL A 72 14.96 19.15 -8.06
C VAL A 72 14.36 20.56 -8.00
N ILE A 73 13.31 20.78 -7.21
CA ILE A 73 12.69 22.10 -7.01
C ILE A 73 13.70 23.08 -6.41
N ILE A 74 14.44 22.68 -5.37
CA ILE A 74 15.48 23.52 -4.75
C ILE A 74 16.56 23.87 -5.78
N PHE A 75 17.04 22.87 -6.53
CA PHE A 75 18.06 23.07 -7.56
C PHE A 75 17.59 24.01 -8.67
N LEU A 76 16.39 23.78 -9.24
CA LEU A 76 15.78 24.64 -10.24
C LEU A 76 15.50 26.04 -9.70
N GLY A 77 15.07 26.16 -8.44
CA GLY A 77 14.87 27.42 -7.75
C GLY A 77 16.16 28.24 -7.66
N ARG A 78 17.29 27.60 -7.34
CA ARG A 78 18.61 28.28 -7.37
C ARG A 78 18.98 28.74 -8.77
N ILE A 79 18.76 27.92 -9.80
CA ILE A 79 19.00 28.31 -11.20
C ILE A 79 18.14 29.52 -11.58
N VAL A 80 16.86 29.52 -11.23
CA VAL A 80 15.95 30.64 -11.50
C VAL A 80 16.44 31.90 -10.79
N ALA A 81 16.81 31.82 -9.51
CA ALA A 81 17.33 32.97 -8.76
C ALA A 81 18.59 33.57 -9.42
N THR A 82 19.56 32.73 -9.78
CA THR A 82 20.78 33.18 -10.48
C THR A 82 20.46 33.78 -11.86
N SER A 83 19.52 33.19 -12.60
CA SER A 83 19.11 33.71 -13.91
C SER A 83 18.39 35.06 -13.81
N LEU A 84 17.61 35.27 -12.73
CA LEU A 84 16.96 36.54 -12.43
C LEU A 84 17.97 37.62 -12.05
N GLU A 85 18.99 37.29 -11.26
CA GLU A 85 20.09 38.20 -10.93
C GLU A 85 20.88 38.61 -12.19
N TYR A 86 21.18 37.64 -13.07
CA TYR A 86 21.80 37.91 -14.36
C TYR A 86 20.93 38.81 -15.27
N TYR A 87 19.62 38.56 -15.32
CA TYR A 87 18.71 39.40 -16.09
C TYR A 87 18.61 40.83 -15.52
N LYS A 88 18.56 40.96 -14.18
CA LYS A 88 18.58 42.25 -13.49
C LYS A 88 19.88 43.01 -13.75
N SER A 89 21.04 42.37 -13.65
CA SER A 89 22.34 43.01 -13.88
C SER A 89 22.50 43.48 -15.33
N LYS A 90 22.03 42.69 -16.31
CA LYS A 90 22.02 43.09 -17.73
C LYS A 90 21.08 44.28 -17.99
N LYS A 91 19.90 44.31 -17.36
CA LYS A 91 18.95 45.43 -17.46
C LYS A 91 19.47 46.69 -16.77
N GLN A 92 20.17 46.56 -15.64
CA GLN A 92 20.85 47.66 -14.95
C GLN A 92 22.03 48.20 -15.76
N ALA A 93 22.84 47.33 -16.41
CA ALA A 93 23.91 47.75 -17.31
C ALA A 93 23.37 48.47 -18.57
N ALA A 94 22.22 48.04 -19.10
CA ALA A 94 21.53 48.71 -20.20
C ALA A 94 20.94 50.08 -19.80
N ASN A 95 20.47 50.22 -18.54
CA ASN A 95 19.95 51.49 -18.00
C ASN A 95 21.03 52.43 -17.43
N SER A 96 22.26 51.96 -17.21
CA SER A 96 23.37 52.76 -16.67
C SER A 96 23.91 53.84 -17.62
N LYS A 97 23.36 53.97 -18.84
CA LYS A 97 23.61 55.13 -19.73
C LYS A 97 22.76 56.37 -19.41
N ASN A 98 21.88 56.34 -18.41
CA ASN A 98 21.27 57.55 -17.86
C ASN A 98 21.41 57.54 -16.33
N LYS A 99 22.32 58.38 -15.82
CA LYS A 99 22.51 58.54 -14.37
C LYS A 99 21.36 59.37 -13.78
N GLY A 100 20.82 58.90 -12.68
CA GLY A 100 19.89 59.63 -11.81
C GLY A 100 19.36 58.74 -10.68
N SER A 101 20.09 58.69 -9.57
CA SER A 101 19.76 57.99 -8.32
C SER A 101 18.35 58.32 -7.81
N LYS A 102 17.62 57.33 -7.27
CA LYS A 102 17.15 57.33 -5.87
C LYS A 102 16.94 55.89 -5.36
N ILE A 103 17.37 55.71 -4.13
CA ILE A 103 17.20 54.55 -3.24
C ILE A 103 15.73 54.35 -2.92
N VAL A 104 15.25 53.09 -2.93
CA VAL A 104 14.31 52.60 -1.93
C VAL A 104 14.72 51.17 -1.56
N SER A 105 15.39 51.07 -0.42
CA SER A 105 15.44 49.87 0.40
C SER A 105 14.07 49.68 1.03
N VAL A 106 13.34 48.63 0.66
CA VAL A 106 12.37 47.98 1.55
C VAL A 106 12.34 46.50 1.17
N LEU A 107 12.71 45.64 2.12
CA LEU A 107 12.01 44.41 2.52
C LEU A 107 12.98 43.50 3.29
N LEU A 108 13.16 43.85 4.57
CA LEU A 108 13.51 42.89 5.64
C LEU A 108 12.26 42.01 5.87
N PRO A 109 12.40 40.70 6.15
CA PRO A 109 11.30 39.75 6.02
C PRO A 109 10.28 39.94 7.13
N LEU A 110 9.04 40.24 6.76
CA LEU A 110 7.88 40.05 7.64
C LEU A 110 7.05 38.90 7.08
N LEU A 111 7.49 37.69 7.40
CA LEU A 111 6.64 36.50 7.40
C LEU A 111 7.13 35.52 8.47
N LEU A 112 7.19 36.02 9.70
CA LEU A 112 6.93 35.22 10.89
C LEU A 112 5.50 35.58 11.31
N LEU A 113 4.71 34.56 11.63
CA LEU A 113 3.26 34.54 11.92
C LEU A 113 2.34 34.28 10.71
N THR A 114 2.33 33.04 10.25
CA THR A 114 1.04 32.35 10.10
C THR A 114 0.85 31.50 11.35
N GLY A 115 0.02 31.98 12.27
CA GLY A 115 -0.39 31.19 13.43
C GLY A 115 -1.11 29.93 12.97
N TYR A 116 -0.73 28.79 13.54
CA TYR A 116 -1.57 27.60 13.53
C TYR A 116 -2.84 27.95 14.31
N HIS A 117 -3.98 28.03 13.63
CA HIS A 117 -5.26 28.15 14.30
C HIS A 117 -5.72 26.75 14.68
N THR A 118 -5.44 26.34 15.91
CA THR A 118 -6.07 25.19 16.55
C THR A 118 -7.42 25.63 17.07
N SER A 119 -8.51 25.28 16.37
CA SER A 119 -9.86 25.36 16.92
C SER A 119 -10.16 24.06 17.68
N ALA A 120 -10.29 24.16 19.01
CA ALA A 120 -10.91 23.10 19.80
C ALA A 120 -12.43 23.21 19.60
N GLN A 121 -13.05 22.16 19.08
CA GLN A 121 -14.51 22.06 19.02
C GLN A 121 -14.95 21.06 20.10
N GLU A 122 -15.78 21.56 21.02
CA GLU A 122 -16.36 20.80 22.11
C GLU A 122 -17.41 19.82 21.56
N ALA A 123 -17.30 18.56 21.93
CA ALA A 123 -18.15 17.48 21.42
C ALA A 123 -19.44 17.40 22.25
N THR A 124 -20.59 17.70 21.63
CA THR A 124 -21.90 17.25 22.11
C THR A 124 -22.10 15.80 21.70
N THR A 125 -22.41 14.95 22.68
CA THR A 125 -22.75 13.53 22.52
C THR A 125 -24.04 13.34 21.72
N GLU A 126 -23.93 12.71 20.56
CA GLU A 126 -25.06 12.08 19.86
C GLU A 126 -24.61 10.75 19.24
N ALA A 127 -25.53 9.79 19.20
CA ALA A 127 -25.27 8.35 19.06
C ALA A 127 -24.68 7.92 17.70
N ALA A 128 -23.78 6.93 17.73
CA ALA A 128 -23.00 6.43 16.60
C ALA A 128 -23.78 5.53 15.63
N PRO A 129 -23.62 5.68 14.30
CA PRO A 129 -23.96 4.66 13.32
C PRO A 129 -22.79 3.70 13.03
N ALA A 130 -23.12 2.53 12.47
CA ALA A 130 -22.29 1.33 12.33
C ALA A 130 -21.04 1.49 11.42
N ALA A 131 -20.02 0.69 11.71
CA ALA A 131 -18.70 0.69 11.07
C ALA A 131 -18.72 0.12 9.63
N GLU A 132 -18.19 0.88 8.66
CA GLU A 132 -17.93 0.42 7.30
C GLU A 132 -16.48 -0.06 7.12
N ALA A 133 -16.29 -1.03 6.21
CA ALA A 133 -15.01 -1.67 5.92
C ALA A 133 -14.01 -0.70 5.26
N ILE A 134 -12.79 -0.63 5.80
CA ILE A 134 -11.70 0.20 5.27
C ILE A 134 -11.16 -0.45 4.00
N THR A 135 -11.36 0.20 2.85
CA THR A 135 -10.69 -0.17 1.60
C THR A 135 -9.22 0.24 1.70
N LEU A 136 -8.27 -0.66 1.46
CA LEU A 136 -6.83 -0.35 1.46
C LEU A 136 -6.34 -0.21 0.02
N ILE A 137 -5.62 0.87 -0.29
CA ILE A 137 -5.02 1.13 -1.60
C ILE A 137 -3.52 0.86 -1.49
N GLY A 138 -3.01 -0.17 -2.16
CA GLY A 138 -1.60 -0.56 -2.07
C GLY A 138 -1.14 -0.97 -0.66
N GLY A 139 -2.07 -1.47 0.17
CA GLY A 139 -1.80 -1.81 1.58
C GLY A 139 -1.70 -0.60 2.51
N MET A 140 -2.18 0.57 2.08
CA MET A 140 -2.15 1.82 2.86
C MET A 140 -3.55 2.40 3.02
N ASN A 141 -3.71 3.22 4.06
CA ASN A 141 -4.94 3.99 4.27
C ASN A 141 -5.20 4.92 3.06
N PRO A 142 -6.41 4.92 2.47
CA PRO A 142 -6.75 5.77 1.32
C PRO A 142 -6.46 7.25 1.54
N THR A 143 -6.72 7.75 2.75
CA THR A 143 -6.50 9.16 3.10
C THR A 143 -5.02 9.51 2.99
N LEU A 144 -4.13 8.63 3.48
CA LEU A 144 -2.68 8.82 3.37
C LEU A 144 -2.21 8.73 1.92
N PHE A 145 -2.75 7.79 1.15
CA PHE A 145 -2.41 7.64 -0.27
C PHE A 145 -2.76 8.90 -1.07
N TYR A 146 -4.00 9.41 -0.96
CA TYR A 146 -4.41 10.61 -1.67
C TYR A 146 -3.69 11.86 -1.19
N PHE A 147 -3.33 11.94 0.09
CA PHE A 147 -2.50 13.02 0.61
C PHE A 147 -1.12 13.04 -0.06
N LEU A 148 -0.40 11.92 -0.04
CA LEU A 148 0.93 11.80 -0.67
C LEU A 148 0.87 12.04 -2.19
N PHE A 149 -0.15 11.49 -2.85
CA PHE A 149 -0.37 11.72 -4.28
C PHE A 149 -0.68 13.20 -4.60
N GLY A 150 -1.44 13.87 -3.73
CA GLY A 150 -1.71 15.31 -3.84
C GLY A 150 -0.44 16.15 -3.74
N VAL A 151 0.45 15.84 -2.78
CA VAL A 151 1.76 16.51 -2.66
C VAL A 151 2.61 16.28 -3.90
N PHE A 152 2.64 15.06 -4.44
CA PHE A 152 3.36 14.74 -5.67
C PHE A 152 2.88 15.59 -6.85
N LEU A 153 1.56 15.72 -7.05
CA LEU A 153 1.00 16.55 -8.11
C LEU A 153 1.34 18.04 -7.92
N LEU A 154 1.33 18.52 -6.68
CA LEU A 154 1.72 19.89 -6.36
C LEU A 154 3.19 20.15 -6.70
N GLU A 155 4.10 19.26 -6.31
CA GLU A 155 5.53 19.36 -6.62
C GLU A 155 5.79 19.30 -8.13
N ALA A 156 5.14 18.40 -8.85
CA ALA A 156 5.22 18.32 -10.30
C ALA A 156 4.75 19.62 -10.98
N LEU A 157 3.65 20.21 -10.49
CA LEU A 157 3.15 21.50 -10.98
C LEU A 157 4.14 22.64 -10.70
N ILE A 158 4.76 22.69 -9.52
CA ILE A 158 5.81 23.66 -9.19
C ILE A 158 7.00 23.51 -10.15
N ILE A 159 7.46 22.29 -10.43
CA ILE A 159 8.55 22.03 -11.38
C ILE A 159 8.19 22.53 -12.78
N ILE A 160 6.96 22.27 -13.26
CA ILE A 160 6.49 22.74 -14.56
C ILE A 160 6.51 24.28 -14.63
N ILE A 161 6.06 24.95 -13.58
CA ILE A 161 6.07 26.43 -13.48
C ILE A 161 7.52 26.95 -13.47
N LEU A 162 8.42 26.34 -12.71
CA LEU A 162 9.84 26.72 -12.66
C LEU A 162 10.50 26.53 -14.04
N ILE A 163 10.28 25.40 -14.71
CA ILE A 163 10.81 25.14 -16.05
C ILE A 163 10.23 26.14 -17.07
N SER A 164 8.93 26.45 -16.99
CA SER A 164 8.28 27.46 -17.83
C SER A 164 8.90 28.84 -17.63
N THR A 165 9.17 29.21 -16.37
CA THR A 165 9.82 30.47 -16.00
C THR A 165 11.26 30.53 -16.53
N ILE A 166 12.02 29.43 -16.47
CA ILE A 166 13.36 29.34 -17.08
C ILE A 166 13.25 29.50 -18.60
N ARG A 167 12.32 28.81 -19.27
CA ARG A 167 12.14 28.93 -20.74
C ARG A 167 11.80 30.37 -21.16
N PHE A 168 10.98 31.06 -20.35
CA PHE A 168 10.66 32.46 -20.54
C PHE A 168 11.87 33.38 -20.33
N LEU A 169 12.61 33.21 -19.23
CA LEU A 169 13.80 34.03 -18.90
C LEU A 169 14.97 33.81 -19.87
N VAL A 170 15.15 32.57 -20.33
CA VAL A 170 16.16 32.21 -21.34
C VAL A 170 15.73 32.69 -22.74
N GLY A 171 14.50 33.16 -22.92
CA GLY A 171 14.04 33.72 -24.18
C GLY A 171 14.04 32.68 -25.29
N LEU A 172 13.56 31.45 -25.00
CA LEU A 172 13.42 30.40 -26.01
C LEU A 172 12.24 30.62 -26.97
N GLU A 173 11.65 31.81 -27.00
CA GLU A 173 10.96 32.27 -28.20
C GLU A 173 11.99 32.57 -29.30
N LYS A 174 12.42 31.51 -29.99
CA LYS A 174 13.02 31.66 -31.30
C LYS A 174 12.02 32.37 -32.20
N LYS A 175 12.38 33.59 -32.62
CA LYS A 175 11.98 34.12 -33.92
C LYS A 175 12.17 33.00 -34.95
N LYS A 176 11.13 32.73 -35.73
CA LYS A 176 11.13 31.81 -36.86
C LYS A 176 12.35 32.09 -37.76
N ALA A 177 13.31 31.18 -37.74
CA ALA A 177 14.24 30.95 -38.83
C ALA A 177 14.62 29.47 -38.77
N ALA A 178 14.29 28.73 -39.82
CA ALA A 178 14.60 27.32 -39.96
C ALA A 178 16.11 27.09 -39.79
N LYS A 179 16.50 26.44 -38.68
CA LYS A 179 17.79 25.76 -38.56
C LYS A 179 17.47 24.35 -38.11
N LYS A 180 17.88 23.38 -38.94
CA LYS A 180 17.81 21.93 -38.69
C LYS A 180 18.09 21.67 -37.22
N SER A 181 17.17 20.97 -36.56
CA SER A 181 17.38 20.45 -35.21
C SER A 181 18.73 19.74 -35.22
N LYS A 182 19.69 20.23 -34.43
CA LYS A 182 20.90 19.46 -34.18
C LYS A 182 20.43 18.20 -33.48
N SER A 183 20.45 17.12 -34.25
CA SER A 183 20.41 15.75 -33.79
C SER A 183 21.25 15.60 -32.52
N ILE A 184 20.78 14.72 -31.65
CA ILE A 184 21.27 14.54 -30.30
C ILE A 184 22.71 14.01 -30.36
N HIS A 185 23.69 14.90 -30.19
CA HIS A 185 25.13 14.67 -30.34
C HIS A 185 25.68 13.46 -29.54
N TRP A 186 25.04 13.07 -28.44
CA TRP A 186 25.48 11.90 -27.67
C TRP A 186 25.02 10.57 -28.28
N PHE A 187 23.87 10.53 -28.96
CA PHE A 187 23.37 9.34 -29.63
C PHE A 187 24.13 9.09 -30.94
N GLU A 188 24.51 10.16 -31.66
CA GLU A 188 25.43 10.08 -32.79
C GLU A 188 26.81 9.57 -32.39
N LYS A 189 27.30 9.92 -31.20
CA LYS A 189 28.58 9.43 -30.68
C LYS A 189 28.54 7.95 -30.27
N LEU A 190 27.39 7.47 -29.76
CA LEU A 190 27.18 6.05 -29.44
C LEU A 190 26.98 5.20 -30.70
N ASN A 191 26.31 5.75 -31.70
CA ASN A 191 26.07 5.13 -33.01
C ASN A 191 27.01 5.69 -34.09
N ALA A 192 28.24 6.06 -33.72
CA ALA A 192 29.25 6.54 -34.64
C ALA A 192 29.84 5.38 -35.45
N THR A 193 28.98 4.61 -36.11
CA THR A 193 29.36 3.63 -37.12
C THR A 193 29.64 4.38 -38.41
N LYS A 194 30.84 4.24 -38.95
CA LYS A 194 31.22 4.86 -40.22
C LYS A 194 30.37 4.20 -41.33
N SER A 195 29.30 4.84 -41.79
CA SER A 195 28.62 4.43 -43.02
C SER A 195 29.52 4.80 -44.19
N LEU A 196 30.05 3.81 -44.88
CA LEU A 196 30.89 4.03 -46.06
C LEU A 196 30.00 4.47 -47.23
N ASP A 197 30.47 5.42 -48.02
CA ASP A 197 29.91 5.75 -49.32
C ASP A 197 30.47 4.77 -50.38
N PRO A 198 29.85 4.63 -51.57
CA PRO A 198 30.27 3.60 -52.54
C PRO A 198 31.75 3.65 -52.94
N ALA A 199 32.39 4.84 -52.89
CA ALA A 199 33.82 4.98 -53.12
C ALA A 199 34.66 4.41 -51.96
N SER A 200 34.25 4.64 -50.72
CA SER A 200 34.95 4.08 -49.54
C SER A 200 34.58 2.63 -49.22
N GLU A 201 33.45 2.12 -49.73
CA GLU A 201 33.12 0.69 -49.71
C GLU A 201 34.10 -0.12 -50.56
N ALA A 202 34.47 0.40 -51.75
CA ALA A 202 35.46 -0.24 -52.61
C ALA A 202 36.87 -0.26 -51.98
N GLU A 203 37.23 0.77 -51.20
CA GLU A 203 38.50 0.84 -50.46
C GLU A 203 38.52 -0.06 -49.23
N ALA A 204 37.38 -0.28 -48.57
CA ALA A 204 37.26 -1.11 -47.37
C ALA A 204 36.96 -2.59 -47.68
N ASN A 205 36.84 -2.96 -48.96
CA ASN A 205 36.60 -4.32 -49.38
C ASN A 205 37.86 -5.18 -49.20
N TRP A 206 37.70 -6.36 -48.60
CA TRP A 206 38.78 -7.32 -48.38
C TRP A 206 39.31 -7.99 -49.65
N GLY A 207 38.72 -7.72 -50.82
CA GLY A 207 39.25 -8.13 -52.13
C GLY A 207 39.02 -9.60 -52.50
N HIS A 208 38.25 -10.31 -51.69
CA HIS A 208 37.82 -11.68 -51.95
C HIS A 208 36.29 -11.73 -52.02
N SER A 209 35.77 -12.42 -53.05
CA SER A 209 34.34 -12.70 -53.18
C SER A 209 34.09 -14.20 -52.99
N TYR A 210 33.13 -14.51 -52.12
CA TYR A 210 32.65 -15.86 -51.87
C TYR A 210 31.21 -15.94 -52.34
N ASP A 211 30.97 -16.63 -53.46
CA ASP A 211 29.63 -16.79 -54.03
C ASP A 211 28.90 -15.44 -54.26
N GLY A 212 29.67 -14.44 -54.71
CA GLY A 212 29.16 -13.08 -54.95
C GLY A 212 28.94 -12.24 -53.68
N ILE A 213 29.27 -12.74 -52.50
CA ILE A 213 29.30 -11.98 -51.24
C ILE A 213 30.72 -11.50 -50.98
N GLU A 214 30.87 -10.21 -50.72
CA GLU A 214 32.15 -9.56 -50.40
C GLU A 214 32.11 -9.01 -48.96
N GLU A 215 33.25 -9.01 -48.30
CA GLU A 215 33.38 -8.60 -46.90
C GLU A 215 34.01 -7.21 -46.79
N LEU A 216 33.41 -6.37 -45.92
CA LEU A 216 33.88 -5.01 -45.65
C LEU A 216 34.64 -4.98 -44.33
N ASP A 217 35.80 -4.30 -44.31
CA ASP A 217 36.60 -4.03 -43.12
C ASP A 217 36.04 -2.84 -42.32
N ASN A 218 34.82 -2.99 -41.79
CA ASN A 218 34.19 -1.95 -40.99
C ASN A 218 34.56 -2.10 -39.51
N PRO A 219 35.04 -1.06 -38.80
CA PRO A 219 35.22 -1.13 -37.36
C PRO A 219 33.91 -1.47 -36.64
N THR A 220 33.99 -2.33 -35.62
CA THR A 220 32.83 -2.71 -34.81
C THR A 220 32.20 -1.49 -34.15
N PRO A 221 30.85 -1.42 -34.05
CA PRO A 221 30.17 -0.29 -33.43
C PRO A 221 30.69 0.00 -32.01
N PRO A 222 30.96 1.26 -31.64
CA PRO A 222 31.48 1.60 -30.31
C PRO A 222 30.59 1.13 -29.15
N TRP A 223 29.26 1.17 -29.31
CA TRP A 223 28.34 0.67 -28.30
C TRP A 223 28.44 -0.86 -28.10
N TRP A 224 28.75 -1.61 -29.17
CA TRP A 224 28.91 -3.06 -29.12
C TRP A 224 30.18 -3.43 -28.35
N MET A 225 31.29 -2.74 -28.62
CA MET A 225 32.54 -2.90 -27.86
C MET A 225 32.37 -2.48 -26.40
N ALA A 226 31.65 -1.38 -26.13
CA ALA A 226 31.34 -0.95 -24.77
C ALA A 226 30.48 -1.99 -24.02
N GLY A 227 29.47 -2.57 -24.69
CA GLY A 227 28.65 -3.64 -24.13
C GLY A 227 29.46 -4.90 -23.84
N PHE A 228 30.35 -5.29 -24.76
CA PHE A 228 31.27 -6.41 -24.55
C PHE A 228 32.19 -6.16 -23.35
N ALA A 229 32.85 -5.01 -23.29
CA ALA A 229 33.70 -4.64 -22.15
C ALA A 229 32.93 -4.59 -20.82
N LEU A 230 31.71 -4.06 -20.82
CA LEU A 230 30.84 -4.04 -19.65
C LEU A 230 30.49 -5.47 -19.17
N SER A 231 30.19 -6.38 -20.09
CA SER A 231 29.90 -7.78 -19.74
C SER A 231 31.09 -8.46 -19.06
N VAL A 232 32.32 -8.17 -19.52
CA VAL A 232 33.55 -8.65 -18.89
C VAL A 232 33.71 -8.09 -17.48
N VAL A 233 33.48 -6.78 -17.30
CA VAL A 233 33.55 -6.14 -15.97
C VAL A 233 32.52 -6.75 -15.01
N ILE A 234 31.28 -6.94 -15.46
CA ILE A 234 30.22 -7.57 -14.65
C ILE A 234 30.62 -9.00 -14.28
N GLY A 235 31.18 -9.77 -15.22
CA GLY A 235 31.67 -11.13 -14.97
C GLY A 235 32.77 -11.18 -13.90
N ILE A 236 33.74 -10.26 -13.96
CA ILE A 236 34.80 -10.14 -12.96
C ILE A 236 34.22 -9.82 -11.57
N ILE A 237 33.29 -8.87 -11.49
CA ILE A 237 32.64 -8.50 -10.23
C ILE A 237 31.82 -9.67 -9.68
N TYR A 238 31.09 -10.39 -10.54
CA TYR A 238 30.31 -11.55 -10.16
C TYR A 238 31.20 -12.66 -9.58
N PHE A 239 32.24 -13.04 -10.31
CA PHE A 239 33.21 -14.06 -9.86
C PHE A 239 33.88 -13.67 -8.54
N TYR A 240 34.32 -12.41 -8.41
CA TYR A 240 34.88 -11.94 -7.15
C TYR A 240 33.87 -12.01 -6.00
N ARG A 241 32.61 -11.61 -6.23
CA ARG A 241 31.58 -11.56 -5.18
C ARG A 241 31.15 -12.95 -4.71
N PHE A 242 30.96 -13.90 -5.62
CA PHE A 242 30.45 -15.23 -5.31
C PHE A 242 31.55 -16.22 -4.92
N ASP A 243 32.66 -16.29 -5.66
CA ASP A 243 33.69 -17.32 -5.43
C ASP A 243 34.81 -16.87 -4.48
N ILE A 244 35.28 -15.63 -4.62
CA ILE A 244 36.44 -15.12 -3.86
C ILE A 244 36.00 -14.55 -2.51
N ALA A 245 35.14 -13.53 -2.54
CA ALA A 245 34.72 -12.79 -1.35
C ALA A 245 33.60 -13.50 -0.58
N LYS A 246 32.82 -14.38 -1.24
CA LYS A 246 31.68 -15.12 -0.67
C LYS A 246 30.73 -14.23 0.12
N THR A 247 30.48 -13.02 -0.39
CA THR A 247 29.63 -12.01 0.27
C THR A 247 28.17 -12.13 -0.13
N ALA A 248 27.86 -12.92 -1.15
CA ALA A 248 26.51 -13.29 -1.54
C ALA A 248 26.23 -14.75 -1.15
N PRO A 249 24.98 -15.09 -0.75
CA PRO A 249 24.61 -16.46 -0.45
C PRO A 249 24.70 -17.34 -1.71
N ASP A 250 25.13 -18.59 -1.52
CA ASP A 250 25.02 -19.61 -2.56
C ASP A 250 23.56 -20.11 -2.70
N GLN A 251 23.30 -20.93 -3.72
CA GLN A 251 21.95 -21.46 -3.99
C GLN A 251 21.35 -22.27 -2.84
N PHE A 252 22.17 -22.97 -2.04
CA PHE A 252 21.70 -23.79 -0.93
C PHE A 252 21.40 -22.93 0.29
N GLN A 253 22.21 -21.88 0.51
CA GLN A 253 21.98 -20.87 1.53
C GLN A 253 20.72 -20.06 1.24
N GLU A 254 20.53 -19.64 -0.01
CA GLU A 254 19.31 -18.95 -0.45
C GLU A 254 18.08 -19.83 -0.25
N TYR A 255 18.15 -21.12 -0.64
CA TYR A 255 17.09 -22.08 -0.37
C TYR A 255 16.77 -22.20 1.14
N ALA A 256 17.80 -22.31 1.99
CA ALA A 256 17.59 -22.42 3.43
C ALA A 256 16.92 -21.15 4.01
N ILE A 257 17.32 -19.98 3.54
CA ILE A 257 16.71 -18.69 3.92
C ILE A 257 15.24 -18.64 3.48
N GLU A 258 14.94 -19.03 2.25
CA GLU A 258 13.58 -19.05 1.72
C GLU A 258 12.68 -20.06 2.42
N VAL A 259 13.19 -21.25 2.75
CA VAL A 259 12.46 -22.23 3.56
C VAL A 259 12.16 -21.67 4.94
N GLN A 260 13.15 -21.06 5.61
CA GLN A 260 12.94 -20.45 6.92
C GLN A 260 11.90 -19.33 6.89
N ASN A 261 11.96 -18.46 5.88
CA ASN A 261 10.99 -17.39 5.67
C ASN A 261 9.59 -17.96 5.38
N GLY A 262 9.52 -19.01 4.57
CA GLY A 262 8.28 -19.73 4.25
C GLY A 262 7.67 -20.43 5.46
N GLU A 263 8.49 -21.04 6.31
CA GLU A 263 8.06 -21.63 7.58
C GLU A 263 7.50 -20.57 8.53
N ALA A 264 8.19 -19.44 8.68
CA ALA A 264 7.69 -18.33 9.49
C ALA A 264 6.34 -17.79 8.97
N ALA A 265 6.21 -17.62 7.65
CA ALA A 265 4.97 -17.19 7.02
C ALA A 265 3.84 -18.23 7.20
N LYS A 266 4.16 -19.52 7.05
CA LYS A 266 3.22 -20.62 7.28
C LYS A 266 2.76 -20.66 8.74
N LEU A 267 3.67 -20.50 9.69
CA LEU A 267 3.34 -20.45 11.12
C LEU A 267 2.45 -19.25 11.45
N ALA A 268 2.76 -18.07 10.90
CA ALA A 268 1.90 -16.89 11.03
C ALA A 268 0.50 -17.13 10.44
N TYR A 269 0.41 -17.79 9.28
CA TYR A 269 -0.87 -18.19 8.69
C TYR A 269 -1.62 -19.19 9.58
N LEU A 270 -0.96 -20.22 10.10
CA LEU A 270 -1.58 -21.22 10.97
C LEU A 270 -2.05 -20.63 12.30
N ALA A 271 -1.28 -19.69 12.88
CA ALA A 271 -1.72 -18.93 14.05
C ALA A 271 -2.97 -18.09 13.74
N SER A 272 -3.07 -17.51 12.54
CA SER A 272 -4.30 -16.84 12.08
C SER A 272 -5.43 -17.84 11.79
N ALA A 273 -5.10 -19.08 11.42
CA ALA A 273 -6.04 -20.15 11.12
C ALA A 273 -6.54 -20.87 12.39
N ALA A 274 -5.88 -20.74 13.53
CA ALA A 274 -6.45 -21.16 14.83
C ALA A 274 -7.76 -20.42 15.15
N ASN A 275 -8.01 -19.27 14.51
CA ASN A 275 -9.28 -18.55 14.53
C ASN A 275 -10.26 -18.98 13.42
N LYS A 276 -9.90 -19.92 12.55
CA LYS A 276 -10.72 -20.48 11.45
C LYS A 276 -11.19 -21.89 11.80
N VAL A 277 -11.90 -22.01 12.92
CA VAL A 277 -12.64 -23.24 13.25
C VAL A 277 -13.95 -23.21 12.46
N ASP A 278 -14.35 -24.34 11.88
CA ASP A 278 -15.63 -24.49 11.18
C ASP A 278 -16.42 -25.69 11.73
N GLU A 279 -17.66 -25.86 11.29
CA GLU A 279 -18.57 -26.91 11.77
C GLU A 279 -18.03 -28.34 11.56
N ASN A 280 -17.09 -28.53 10.63
CA ASN A 280 -16.51 -29.82 10.31
C ASN A 280 -15.25 -30.12 11.12
N THR A 281 -14.50 -29.07 11.48
CA THR A 281 -13.20 -29.12 12.17
C THR A 281 -13.30 -28.89 13.67
N VAL A 282 -14.42 -28.37 14.17
CA VAL A 282 -14.63 -28.09 15.60
C VAL A 282 -14.56 -29.35 16.46
N THR A 283 -13.78 -29.26 17.54
CA THR A 283 -13.62 -30.28 18.59
C THR A 283 -13.86 -29.67 19.97
N SER A 284 -14.21 -30.49 20.96
CA SER A 284 -14.37 -30.03 22.34
C SER A 284 -13.02 -29.60 22.93
N LEU A 285 -12.97 -28.37 23.46
CA LEU A 285 -11.81 -27.87 24.20
C LEU A 285 -11.94 -28.32 25.66
N THR A 286 -10.88 -28.89 26.23
CA THR A 286 -10.87 -29.37 27.62
C THR A 286 -9.99 -28.54 28.55
N ASP A 287 -9.21 -27.60 28.00
CA ASP A 287 -8.33 -26.75 28.79
C ASP A 287 -9.14 -25.77 29.66
N ALA A 288 -8.78 -25.70 30.94
CA ALA A 288 -9.53 -24.89 31.93
C ALA A 288 -9.61 -23.40 31.54
N ALA A 289 -8.57 -22.86 30.89
CA ALA A 289 -8.55 -21.48 30.41
C ALA A 289 -9.58 -21.24 29.29
N ASP A 290 -9.74 -22.20 28.36
CA ASP A 290 -10.72 -22.10 27.28
C ASP A 290 -12.15 -22.27 27.81
N ILE A 291 -12.37 -23.16 28.78
CA ILE A 291 -13.66 -23.34 29.45
C ILE A 291 -14.06 -22.08 30.23
N GLU A 292 -13.14 -21.46 30.98
CA GLU A 292 -13.44 -20.24 31.74
C GLU A 292 -13.69 -19.03 30.82
N ALA A 293 -12.99 -18.95 29.68
CA ALA A 293 -13.27 -17.95 28.64
C ALA A 293 -14.68 -18.14 28.05
N GLY A 294 -15.04 -19.38 27.70
CA GLY A 294 -16.37 -19.73 27.20
C GLY A 294 -17.48 -19.42 28.22
N LYS A 295 -17.25 -19.75 29.49
CA LYS A 295 -18.14 -19.44 30.61
C LYS A 295 -18.36 -17.95 30.80
N THR A 296 -17.28 -17.15 30.71
CA THR A 296 -17.36 -15.69 30.83
C THR A 296 -18.31 -15.13 29.79
N ILE A 297 -18.17 -15.56 28.53
CA ILE A 297 -19.05 -15.12 27.44
C ILE A 297 -20.48 -15.65 27.64
N PHE A 298 -20.63 -16.92 28.03
CA PHE A 298 -21.94 -17.53 28.30
C PHE A 298 -22.72 -16.74 29.36
N VAL A 299 -22.08 -16.40 30.49
CA VAL A 299 -22.71 -15.65 31.57
C VAL A 299 -23.09 -14.24 31.13
N GLN A 300 -22.27 -13.59 30.29
CA GLN A 300 -22.55 -12.25 29.81
C GLN A 300 -23.75 -12.19 28.85
N VAL A 301 -23.94 -13.21 28.02
CA VAL A 301 -24.82 -13.09 26.84
C VAL A 301 -25.83 -14.22 26.70
N CYS A 302 -25.46 -15.46 27.00
CA CYS A 302 -26.33 -16.62 26.83
C CYS A 302 -27.24 -16.86 28.06
N ALA A 303 -26.73 -16.55 29.26
CA ALA A 303 -27.41 -16.82 30.53
C ALA A 303 -28.73 -16.06 30.70
N ALA A 304 -28.94 -14.94 30.01
CA ALA A 304 -30.20 -14.21 30.06
C ALA A 304 -31.39 -15.08 29.60
N CYS A 305 -31.16 -15.96 28.62
CA CYS A 305 -32.19 -16.85 28.06
C CYS A 305 -32.02 -18.30 28.55
N HIS A 306 -30.79 -18.74 28.82
CA HIS A 306 -30.50 -20.13 29.20
C HIS A 306 -30.23 -20.34 30.69
N SER A 307 -30.38 -19.30 31.51
CA SER A 307 -29.94 -19.26 32.91
C SER A 307 -28.42 -19.37 33.07
N ALA A 308 -27.88 -18.84 34.17
CA ALA A 308 -26.44 -18.91 34.44
C ALA A 308 -25.93 -20.35 34.67
N ASP A 309 -26.80 -21.24 35.10
CA ASP A 309 -26.55 -22.68 35.29
C ASP A 309 -26.96 -23.54 34.09
N GLY A 310 -27.42 -22.94 32.98
CA GLY A 310 -27.88 -23.66 31.80
C GLY A 310 -29.28 -24.26 31.91
N GLY A 311 -30.00 -24.05 33.02
CA GLY A 311 -31.32 -24.65 33.27
C GLY A 311 -32.46 -24.18 32.36
N GLY A 312 -32.25 -23.11 31.59
CA GLY A 312 -33.22 -22.55 30.66
C GLY A 312 -34.26 -21.65 31.32
N THR A 313 -34.49 -20.46 30.75
CA THR A 313 -35.64 -19.61 31.05
C THR A 313 -36.52 -19.49 29.80
N VAL A 314 -36.25 -18.48 28.97
CA VAL A 314 -36.86 -18.27 27.66
C VAL A 314 -36.30 -19.31 26.68
N GLY A 315 -34.99 -19.55 26.71
CA GLY A 315 -34.31 -20.60 25.97
C GLY A 315 -34.53 -22.01 26.54
N PRO A 316 -34.14 -23.07 25.81
CA PRO A 316 -34.20 -24.45 26.30
C PRO A 316 -33.19 -24.70 27.43
N ASN A 317 -33.44 -25.79 28.16
CA ASN A 317 -32.48 -26.37 29.10
C ASN A 317 -31.29 -26.95 28.31
N LEU A 318 -30.07 -26.62 28.72
CA LEU A 318 -28.81 -27.08 28.11
C LEU A 318 -28.11 -28.18 28.93
N THR A 319 -28.71 -28.58 30.05
CA THR A 319 -28.11 -29.53 31.01
C THR A 319 -28.61 -30.96 30.86
N ASP A 320 -29.70 -31.18 30.13
CA ASP A 320 -30.32 -32.49 29.95
C ASP A 320 -29.90 -33.19 28.64
N ASP A 321 -30.34 -34.44 28.47
CA ASP A 321 -30.03 -35.27 27.31
C ASP A 321 -30.89 -34.94 26.07
N TYR A 322 -31.82 -33.97 26.14
CA TYR A 322 -32.79 -33.68 25.08
C TYR A 322 -32.41 -32.41 24.32
N TRP A 323 -32.27 -32.54 23.00
CA TRP A 323 -31.81 -31.46 22.15
C TRP A 323 -32.74 -31.23 20.96
N LEU A 324 -33.01 -29.96 20.65
CA LEU A 324 -33.80 -29.55 19.47
C LEU A 324 -32.97 -29.56 18.18
N HIS A 325 -31.65 -29.35 18.29
CA HIS A 325 -30.75 -29.17 17.14
C HIS A 325 -29.51 -30.09 17.21
N GLY A 326 -29.54 -31.13 18.06
CA GLY A 326 -28.42 -32.02 18.33
C GLY A 326 -27.48 -31.50 19.42
N GLY A 327 -26.97 -32.39 20.28
CA GLY A 327 -26.22 -32.03 21.50
C GLY A 327 -24.70 -32.20 21.44
N GLY A 328 -24.13 -32.64 20.31
CA GLY A 328 -22.68 -32.75 20.16
C GLY A 328 -22.01 -31.42 19.82
N ILE A 329 -20.72 -31.28 20.11
CA ILE A 329 -19.93 -30.04 19.86
C ILE A 329 -20.17 -29.39 18.50
N LYS A 330 -20.24 -30.18 17.42
CA LYS A 330 -20.48 -29.67 16.04
C LYS A 330 -21.85 -29.02 15.90
N ASN A 331 -22.87 -29.63 16.50
CA ASN A 331 -24.23 -29.14 16.46
C ASN A 331 -24.38 -27.87 17.31
N ILE A 332 -23.84 -27.88 18.53
CA ILE A 332 -23.84 -26.71 19.41
C ILE A 332 -23.12 -25.53 18.75
N PHE A 333 -21.92 -25.78 18.20
CA PHE A 333 -21.14 -24.78 17.47
C PHE A 333 -21.92 -24.19 16.29
N ARG A 334 -22.56 -25.04 15.45
CA ARG A 334 -23.39 -24.58 14.34
C ARG A 334 -24.58 -23.75 14.82
N THR A 335 -25.29 -24.21 15.84
CA THR A 335 -26.47 -23.51 16.38
C THR A 335 -26.10 -22.14 16.93
N ILE A 336 -24.94 -21.99 17.57
CA ILE A 336 -24.47 -20.67 18.03
C ILE A 336 -24.03 -19.82 16.83
N THR A 337 -23.31 -20.40 15.87
CA THR A 337 -22.79 -19.66 14.70
C THR A 337 -23.91 -19.10 13.84
N VAL A 338 -24.89 -19.93 13.47
CA VAL A 338 -25.98 -19.57 12.56
C VAL A 338 -27.18 -18.97 13.31
N GLY A 339 -27.37 -19.30 14.58
CA GLY A 339 -28.55 -18.94 15.35
C GLY A 339 -29.79 -19.74 14.95
N VAL A 340 -30.90 -19.45 15.65
CA VAL A 340 -32.24 -19.98 15.35
C VAL A 340 -33.23 -18.79 15.39
N PRO A 341 -33.25 -17.92 14.36
CA PRO A 341 -34.01 -16.68 14.39
C PRO A 341 -35.50 -16.88 14.60
N GLU A 342 -36.08 -17.96 14.04
CA GLU A 342 -37.49 -18.33 14.21
C GLU A 342 -37.89 -18.60 15.68
N LYS A 343 -36.91 -18.92 16.54
CA LYS A 343 -37.09 -19.18 17.97
C LYS A 343 -36.47 -18.08 18.86
N GLY A 344 -36.03 -16.97 18.26
CA GLY A 344 -35.51 -15.80 18.99
C GLY A 344 -34.01 -15.84 19.31
N MET A 345 -33.27 -16.88 18.90
CA MET A 345 -31.81 -16.93 19.07
C MET A 345 -31.15 -16.33 17.82
N LYS A 346 -30.48 -15.17 17.96
CA LYS A 346 -29.76 -14.56 16.84
C LYS A 346 -28.48 -15.34 16.46
N SER A 347 -27.99 -15.10 15.25
CA SER A 347 -26.66 -15.52 14.81
C SER A 347 -25.58 -14.80 15.62
N TRP A 348 -24.54 -15.51 16.04
CA TRP A 348 -23.41 -14.95 16.80
C TRP A 348 -22.10 -14.86 16.03
N LYS A 349 -22.07 -15.32 14.76
CA LYS A 349 -20.86 -15.31 13.91
C LYS A 349 -20.25 -13.92 13.69
N ASP A 350 -21.06 -12.87 13.79
CA ASP A 350 -20.63 -11.49 13.53
C ASP A 350 -20.16 -10.80 14.83
N ASP A 351 -20.50 -11.36 16.00
CA ASP A 351 -20.11 -10.85 17.32
C ASP A 351 -18.88 -11.58 17.89
N TYR A 352 -18.72 -12.87 17.57
CA TYR A 352 -17.67 -13.72 18.11
C TYR A 352 -16.89 -14.44 17.02
N THR A 353 -15.58 -14.55 17.23
CA THR A 353 -14.71 -15.36 16.37
C THR A 353 -15.08 -16.84 16.50
N PRO A 354 -14.82 -17.67 15.46
CA PRO A 354 -15.07 -19.10 15.54
C PRO A 354 -14.42 -19.77 16.76
N ARG A 355 -13.22 -19.35 17.15
CA ARG A 355 -12.58 -19.89 18.36
C ARG A 355 -13.34 -19.55 19.64
N GLN A 356 -13.89 -18.34 19.76
CA GLN A 356 -14.73 -17.97 20.90
C GLN A 356 -16.05 -18.77 20.91
N ILE A 357 -16.66 -19.00 19.74
CA ILE A 357 -17.85 -19.85 19.64
C ILE A 357 -17.55 -21.29 20.05
N GLN A 358 -16.38 -21.82 19.67
CA GLN A 358 -15.91 -23.13 20.13
C GLN A 358 -15.72 -23.18 21.65
N GLN A 359 -15.17 -22.13 22.27
CA GLN A 359 -15.03 -22.03 23.73
C GLN A 359 -16.40 -22.04 24.43
N ILE A 360 -17.38 -21.28 23.93
CA ILE A 360 -18.76 -21.28 24.46
C ILE A 360 -19.38 -22.67 24.32
N ALA A 361 -19.27 -23.28 23.14
CA ALA A 361 -19.81 -24.62 22.88
C ALA A 361 -19.19 -25.68 23.80
N SER A 362 -17.88 -25.60 24.03
CA SER A 362 -17.15 -26.50 24.94
C SER A 362 -17.58 -26.30 26.39
N PHE A 363 -17.81 -25.05 26.83
CA PHE A 363 -18.37 -24.78 28.15
C PHE A 363 -19.78 -25.35 28.31
N ILE A 364 -20.65 -25.25 27.29
CA ILE A 364 -21.99 -25.83 27.34
C ILE A 364 -21.93 -27.35 27.51
N GLU A 365 -20.99 -28.05 26.86
CA GLU A 365 -20.79 -29.49 27.10
C GLU A 365 -20.46 -29.81 28.56
N THR A 366 -19.77 -28.90 29.29
CA THR A 366 -19.50 -29.09 30.73
C THR A 366 -20.73 -28.94 31.61
N LEU A 367 -21.80 -28.30 31.13
CA LEU A 367 -23.07 -28.16 31.85
C LEU A 367 -23.94 -29.40 31.75
N HIS A 368 -23.66 -30.29 30.80
CA HIS A 368 -24.42 -31.51 30.59
C HIS A 368 -24.37 -32.43 31.82
N GLY A 369 -25.53 -32.86 32.31
CA GLY A 369 -25.67 -33.69 33.51
C GLY A 369 -25.64 -32.91 34.84
N THR A 370 -25.47 -31.58 34.80
CA THR A 370 -25.63 -30.75 36.01
C THR A 370 -27.12 -30.64 36.39
N LYS A 371 -27.42 -30.31 37.65
CA LYS A 371 -28.79 -30.21 38.17
C LYS A 371 -29.13 -28.77 38.59
N PRO A 372 -29.61 -27.93 37.65
CA PRO A 372 -30.14 -26.60 37.94
C PRO A 372 -31.26 -26.65 38.99
N ALA A 373 -31.33 -25.63 39.85
CA ALA A 373 -32.37 -25.55 40.89
C ALA A 373 -33.78 -25.36 40.28
N THR A 374 -33.85 -24.71 39.13
CA THR A 374 -35.08 -24.47 38.37
C THR A 374 -34.84 -24.79 36.89
N ALA A 375 -34.73 -26.08 36.55
CA ALA A 375 -34.60 -26.52 35.17
C ALA A 375 -35.95 -26.50 34.44
N LYS A 376 -35.96 -26.02 33.20
CA LYS A 376 -37.09 -26.15 32.28
C LYS A 376 -37.30 -27.62 31.89
N ALA A 377 -38.54 -27.99 31.59
CA ALA A 377 -38.84 -29.35 31.13
C ALA A 377 -38.06 -29.68 29.84
N PRO A 378 -37.63 -30.94 29.64
CA PRO A 378 -36.85 -31.34 28.48
C PRO A 378 -37.55 -31.02 27.15
N GLN A 379 -36.79 -30.56 26.16
CA GLN A 379 -37.32 -30.16 24.86
C GLN A 379 -36.53 -30.78 23.72
N GLY A 380 -37.22 -31.34 22.73
CA GLY A 380 -36.61 -31.97 21.56
C GLY A 380 -36.46 -33.47 21.72
N GLU A 381 -35.47 -34.03 21.03
CA GLU A 381 -35.24 -35.47 20.95
C GLU A 381 -34.09 -35.89 21.85
N LEU A 382 -34.17 -37.10 22.40
CA LEU A 382 -33.07 -37.67 23.18
C LEU A 382 -31.83 -37.80 22.27
N TYR A 383 -30.80 -37.02 22.57
CA TYR A 383 -29.56 -37.06 21.82
C TYR A 383 -28.69 -38.21 22.32
N LYS A 384 -28.51 -39.24 21.48
CA LYS A 384 -27.53 -40.29 21.72
C LYS A 384 -26.25 -39.91 20.99
N ALA A 385 -25.18 -39.64 21.75
CA ALA A 385 -23.87 -39.42 21.14
C ALA A 385 -23.49 -40.67 20.34
N GLU A 386 -23.36 -40.54 19.02
CA GLU A 386 -22.87 -41.63 18.17
C GLU A 386 -21.40 -41.89 18.52
N ASN A 387 -21.15 -43.02 19.19
CA ASN A 387 -19.85 -43.65 19.49
C ASN A 387 -18.62 -42.72 19.62
N LYS A 388 -18.29 -42.35 20.87
CA LYS A 388 -16.88 -42.32 21.26
C LYS A 388 -16.36 -43.75 21.08
N MET A 389 -15.52 -43.96 20.07
CA MET A 389 -14.72 -45.17 19.94
C MET A 389 -14.00 -45.39 21.28
N PRO A 390 -14.22 -46.52 21.99
CA PRO A 390 -13.50 -46.77 23.22
C PRO A 390 -12.01 -46.86 22.88
N ALA A 391 -11.18 -46.18 23.66
CA ALA A 391 -9.74 -46.36 23.60
C ALA A 391 -9.43 -47.86 23.67
N GLU A 392 -8.78 -48.39 22.65
CA GLU A 392 -8.29 -49.76 22.67
C GLU A 392 -7.30 -49.89 23.83
N ASP A 393 -7.74 -50.60 24.86
CA ASP A 393 -6.92 -51.09 25.95
C ASP A 393 -5.89 -52.06 25.36
N SER A 394 -4.64 -51.60 25.29
CA SER A 394 -3.49 -52.32 24.73
C SER A 394 -2.97 -53.44 25.64
N THR A 395 -3.82 -54.01 26.50
CA THR A 395 -3.45 -55.13 27.39
C THR A 395 -4.26 -56.40 27.11
N LYS A 396 -4.14 -56.93 25.89
CA LYS A 396 -4.37 -58.36 25.66
C LYS A 396 -3.16 -59.04 25.02
N THR A 397 -2.44 -59.70 25.91
CA THR A 397 -1.41 -60.71 25.67
C THR A 397 -1.93 -61.76 24.68
N VAL A 398 -1.42 -61.74 23.44
CA VAL A 398 -1.58 -62.86 22.52
C VAL A 398 -0.54 -63.92 22.88
N THR A 399 -1.03 -64.97 23.53
CA THR A 399 -0.30 -66.22 23.73
C THR A 399 -0.41 -67.07 22.47
N GLY A 400 0.75 -67.39 21.87
CA GLY A 400 1.08 -68.62 21.15
C GLY A 400 0.25 -69.08 19.95
N ALA A 401 0.87 -69.13 18.76
CA ALA A 401 1.29 -70.41 18.13
C ALA A 401 1.80 -70.19 16.70
N THR A 402 3.13 -70.34 16.57
CA THR A 402 3.91 -70.94 15.48
C THR A 402 3.21 -71.45 14.20
N ALA A 403 3.68 -70.97 13.04
CA ALA A 403 3.99 -71.84 11.90
C ALA A 403 5.15 -71.23 11.08
N ALA A 404 6.20 -72.01 10.90
CA ALA A 404 7.42 -71.68 10.20
C ALA A 404 7.27 -71.78 8.67
N HIS A 405 7.93 -70.92 7.92
CA HIS A 405 8.62 -71.35 6.70
C HIS A 405 9.80 -70.45 6.34
N THR A 406 10.77 -71.07 5.72
CA THR A 406 12.19 -70.73 5.65
C THR A 406 12.56 -70.40 4.20
N GLN A 407 13.56 -69.52 4.04
CA GLN A 407 14.44 -69.35 2.86
C GLN A 407 13.82 -68.95 1.50
N SER A 408 14.24 -67.79 1.01
CA SER A 408 15.30 -67.67 -0.02
C SER A 408 15.84 -66.24 -0.07
#